data_AF-A0A6V8LVK2-F1
#
_entry.id   AF-A0A6V8LVK2-F1
#
_cell.length_a   1.000
_cell.length_b   1.000
_cell.length_c   1.000
_cell.angle_alpha   90.00
_cell.angle_beta   90.00
_cell.angle_gamma   90.00
#
_symmetry.space_group_name_H-M   'P 1'
#
loop_
_entity.id
_entity.type
_entity.pdbx_description
1 polymer ?
#
loop_
_entity_poly.entity_id
_entity_poly.type
_entity_poly.pdbx_seq_one_letter_code
_entity_poly.pdbx_strand_id
1 'polypeptide(L)'
;MSKAWILEKLPEFVRDMLRDFCLAADILESQFAVFDQTSQLSFEVLHDLVGEEMNKGLLWRLKDTAHHLFRNDAKPGLSSQFLDWCIGYIFHETMKLKEDAYQQQNYGPWFRELMDRELPEEEHLVSRELFQVVLQTNESIRREIARVRFFFGKCRALLASYLEDQGDNPLLGRLLHDQNALVRKIFGQEYEGLLRAIYGDEPEALYVMASQSLRQGGWMRHAAEAARKAFEANPANPRVLREKQIVDTWLERVKS
;
A
#
# COMPACT_ATOMS: atom_id res chain seq x y z
N MET A 1 -0.11 -13.32 19.72
CA MET A 1 -1.56 -13.30 19.43
C MET A 1 -2.03 -14.73 19.16
N SER A 2 -3.23 -15.11 19.62
CA SER A 2 -3.74 -16.46 19.33
C SER A 2 -4.21 -16.55 17.87
N LYS A 3 -4.03 -17.72 17.24
CA LYS A 3 -4.47 -17.95 15.85
C LYS A 3 -5.98 -17.72 15.67
N ALA A 4 -6.78 -18.07 16.68
CA ALA A 4 -8.23 -17.86 16.69
C ALA A 4 -8.63 -16.37 16.57
N TRP A 5 -7.93 -15.49 17.30
CA TRP A 5 -8.20 -14.05 17.23
C TRP A 5 -7.85 -13.46 15.86
N ILE A 6 -6.77 -13.93 15.23
CA ILE A 6 -6.39 -13.48 13.88
C ILE A 6 -7.44 -13.90 12.85
N LEU A 7 -7.98 -15.12 12.97
CA LEU A 7 -9.05 -15.60 12.09
C LEU A 7 -10.34 -14.80 12.26
N GLU A 8 -10.70 -14.46 13.51
CA GLU A 8 -11.86 -13.59 13.79
C GLU A 8 -11.70 -12.20 13.16
N LYS A 9 -10.47 -11.67 13.16
CA LYS A 9 -10.13 -10.34 12.65
C LYS A 9 -9.65 -10.32 11.21
N LEU A 10 -9.77 -11.43 10.49
CA LEU A 10 -9.30 -11.57 9.12
C LEU A 10 -9.83 -10.45 8.20
N PRO A 11 -11.11 -10.05 8.25
CA PRO A 11 -11.62 -8.97 7.40
C PRO A 11 -10.91 -7.63 7.62
N GLU A 12 -10.61 -7.29 8.87
CA GLU A 12 -9.85 -6.09 9.24
C GLU A 12 -8.42 -6.15 8.69
N PHE A 13 -7.73 -7.28 8.88
CA PHE A 13 -6.36 -7.48 8.39
C PHE A 13 -6.27 -7.38 6.86
N VAL A 14 -7.21 -7.99 6.13
CA VAL A 14 -7.27 -7.91 4.66
C VAL A 14 -7.42 -6.45 4.21
N ARG A 15 -8.35 -5.71 4.83
CA ARG A 15 -8.58 -4.30 4.55
C ARG A 15 -7.35 -3.47 4.88
N ASP A 16 -6.76 -3.65 6.06
CA ASP A 16 -5.58 -2.88 6.50
C ASP A 16 -4.37 -3.16 5.61
N MET A 17 -4.16 -4.41 5.22
CA MET A 17 -3.08 -4.81 4.32
C MET A 17 -3.22 -4.12 2.95
N LEU A 18 -4.40 -4.16 2.31
CA LEU A 18 -4.58 -3.51 1.02
C LEU A 18 -4.46 -1.98 1.12
N ARG A 19 -5.00 -1.37 2.19
CA ARG A 19 -4.88 0.08 2.44
C ARG A 19 -3.42 0.48 2.57
N ASP A 20 -2.69 -0.16 3.47
CA ASP A 20 -1.32 0.21 3.79
C ASP A 20 -0.39 -0.11 2.61
N PHE A 21 -0.69 -1.17 1.83
CA PHE A 21 -0.02 -1.45 0.55
C PHE A 21 -0.16 -0.30 -0.43
N CYS A 22 -1.39 0.18 -0.66
CA CYS A 22 -1.63 1.26 -1.63
C CYS A 22 -0.99 2.58 -1.16
N LEU A 23 -1.10 2.90 0.13
CA LEU A 23 -0.48 4.10 0.70
C LEU A 23 1.05 4.06 0.60
N ALA A 24 1.67 2.94 0.96
CA ALA A 24 3.12 2.79 0.89
C ALA A 24 3.63 2.83 -0.56
N ALA A 25 2.92 2.19 -1.48
CA ALA A 25 3.21 2.26 -2.91
C ALA A 25 3.14 3.70 -3.45
N ASP A 26 2.14 4.46 -3.01
CA ASP A 26 1.95 5.86 -3.44
C ASP A 26 3.09 6.78 -2.97
N ILE A 27 3.47 6.65 -1.70
CA ILE A 27 4.56 7.42 -1.10
C ILE A 27 5.89 7.08 -1.79
N LEU A 28 6.19 5.79 -1.95
CA LEU A 28 7.43 5.33 -2.58
C LEU A 28 7.51 5.73 -4.05
N GLU A 29 6.46 5.51 -4.82
CA GLU A 29 6.47 5.89 -6.24
C GLU A 29 6.61 7.41 -6.42
N SER A 30 6.04 8.21 -5.51
CA SER A 30 6.26 9.66 -5.50
C SER A 30 7.72 10.03 -5.26
N GLN A 31 8.42 9.34 -4.33
CA GLN A 31 9.85 9.53 -4.12
C GLN A 31 10.67 9.04 -5.32
N PHE A 32 10.30 7.93 -5.93
CA PHE A 32 11.02 7.36 -7.06
C PHE A 32 10.88 8.24 -8.31
N ALA A 33 9.70 8.81 -8.54
CA ALA A 33 9.49 9.77 -9.62
C ALA A 33 10.33 11.04 -9.44
N VAL A 34 10.49 11.53 -8.20
CA VAL A 34 11.41 12.64 -7.91
C VAL A 34 12.85 12.22 -8.19
N PHE A 35 13.27 11.06 -7.70
CA PHE A 35 14.62 10.54 -7.95
C PHE A 35 14.92 10.35 -9.45
N ASP A 36 13.97 9.86 -10.23
CA ASP A 36 14.15 9.70 -11.68
C ASP A 36 14.43 11.04 -12.39
N GLN A 37 13.95 12.16 -11.83
CA GLN A 37 14.13 13.49 -12.38
C GLN A 37 15.38 14.22 -11.82
N THR A 38 15.65 14.06 -10.53
CA THR A 38 16.65 14.87 -9.80
C THR A 38 17.83 14.05 -9.28
N SER A 39 17.75 12.73 -9.37
CA SER A 39 18.64 11.78 -8.68
C SER A 39 18.74 12.02 -7.18
N GLN A 40 17.68 12.52 -6.53
CA GLN A 40 17.62 12.73 -5.08
C GLN A 40 16.44 11.98 -4.45
N LEU A 41 16.65 11.44 -3.25
CA LEU A 41 15.60 10.88 -2.39
C LEU A 41 15.51 11.67 -1.09
N SER A 42 14.30 11.75 -0.52
CA SER A 42 14.10 12.32 0.81
C SER A 42 14.36 11.27 1.90
N PHE A 43 15.42 11.48 2.69
CA PHE A 43 15.68 10.70 3.91
C PHE A 43 14.48 10.75 4.87
N GLU A 44 13.94 11.94 5.14
CA GLU A 44 12.83 12.13 6.10
C GLU A 44 11.60 11.30 5.71
N VAL A 45 11.21 11.33 4.43
CA VAL A 45 10.06 10.55 3.95
C VAL A 45 10.30 9.05 4.09
N LEU A 46 11.51 8.57 3.75
CA LEU A 46 11.85 7.15 3.89
C LEU A 46 11.97 6.73 5.36
N HIS A 47 12.49 7.61 6.20
CA HIS A 47 12.60 7.43 7.63
C HIS A 47 11.23 7.28 8.28
N ASP A 48 10.28 8.17 7.99
CA ASP A 48 8.92 8.09 8.53
C ASP A 48 8.13 6.90 7.97
N LEU A 49 8.37 6.55 6.71
CA LEU A 49 7.73 5.41 6.06
C LEU A 49 8.15 4.08 6.70
N VAL A 50 9.44 3.91 7.01
CA VAL A 50 9.97 2.71 7.68
C VAL A 50 9.70 2.77 9.18
N GLY A 51 9.97 3.91 9.79
CA GLY A 51 10.00 4.14 11.23
C GLY A 51 11.09 3.35 11.95
N GLU A 52 10.89 3.21 13.25
CA GLU A 52 11.78 2.49 14.16
C GLU A 52 11.03 1.36 14.86
N GLU A 53 11.74 0.44 15.52
CA GLU A 53 11.12 -0.69 16.23
C GLU A 53 10.09 -0.24 17.27
N MET A 54 10.40 0.85 17.98
CA MET A 54 9.54 1.45 19.01
C MET A 54 8.50 2.44 18.45
N ASN A 55 8.68 2.91 17.20
CA ASN A 55 7.77 3.82 16.52
C ASN A 55 7.63 3.43 15.04
N LYS A 56 6.80 2.42 14.79
CA LYS A 56 6.68 1.76 13.49
C LYS A 56 6.06 2.67 12.43
N GLY A 57 6.77 2.83 11.33
CA GLY A 57 6.27 3.51 10.14
C GLY A 57 5.22 2.68 9.41
N LEU A 58 4.60 3.28 8.40
CA LEU A 58 3.56 2.64 7.59
C LEU A 58 4.03 1.32 6.96
N LEU A 59 5.25 1.28 6.42
CA LEU A 59 5.78 0.08 5.74
C LEU A 59 6.09 -1.05 6.73
N TRP A 60 6.53 -0.71 7.94
CA TRP A 60 6.69 -1.70 9.01
C TRP A 60 5.34 -2.29 9.41
N ARG A 61 4.33 -1.43 9.62
CA ARG A 61 2.96 -1.89 9.93
C ARG A 61 2.38 -2.75 8.80
N LEU A 62 2.61 -2.39 7.54
CA LEU A 62 2.23 -3.22 6.40
C LEU A 62 2.90 -4.60 6.47
N LYS A 63 4.20 -4.65 6.69
CA LYS A 63 4.97 -5.90 6.80
C LYS A 63 4.48 -6.77 7.95
N ASP A 64 4.23 -6.21 9.13
CA ASP A 64 3.71 -6.97 10.27
C ASP A 64 2.26 -7.46 10.02
N THR A 65 1.40 -6.62 9.43
CA THR A 65 0.03 -6.99 9.02
C THR A 65 0.06 -8.14 8.02
N ALA A 66 0.89 -8.05 6.99
CA ALA A 66 1.09 -9.09 5.98
C ALA A 66 1.57 -10.39 6.62
N HIS A 67 2.55 -10.32 7.52
CA HIS A 67 3.09 -11.48 8.21
C HIS A 67 2.04 -12.20 9.05
N HIS A 68 1.22 -11.45 9.77
CA HIS A 68 0.12 -12.02 10.55
C HIS A 68 -0.97 -12.59 9.65
N LEU A 69 -1.34 -11.89 8.59
CA LEU A 69 -2.37 -12.31 7.65
C LEU A 69 -1.96 -13.61 6.94
N PHE A 70 -0.86 -13.57 6.18
CA PHE A 70 -0.50 -14.62 5.23
C PHE A 70 0.02 -15.92 5.87
N ARG A 71 0.52 -15.86 7.12
CA ARG A 71 0.99 -17.07 7.84
C ARG A 71 -0.11 -17.77 8.62
N ASN A 72 -1.19 -17.07 8.94
CA ASN A 72 -2.32 -17.64 9.67
C ASN A 72 -3.50 -17.97 8.76
N ASP A 73 -3.51 -17.43 7.55
CA ASP A 73 -4.49 -17.78 6.53
C ASP A 73 -4.33 -19.26 6.12
N ALA A 74 -5.44 -19.98 6.07
CA ALA A 74 -5.48 -21.41 5.73
C ALA A 74 -5.56 -21.67 4.22
N LYS A 75 -5.49 -20.61 3.39
CA LYS A 75 -5.56 -20.73 1.94
C LYS A 75 -4.47 -21.66 1.39
N PRO A 76 -4.85 -22.62 0.53
CA PRO A 76 -3.88 -23.51 -0.11
C PRO A 76 -2.99 -22.75 -1.09
N GLY A 77 -1.73 -23.17 -1.22
CA GLY A 77 -0.79 -22.67 -2.22
C GLY A 77 0.34 -21.78 -1.70
N LEU A 78 1.13 -21.24 -2.62
CA LEU A 78 2.31 -20.42 -2.33
C LEU A 78 2.05 -18.91 -2.41
N SER A 79 0.89 -18.47 -2.90
CA SER A 79 0.59 -17.05 -3.13
C SER A 79 0.72 -16.21 -1.85
N SER A 80 0.17 -16.69 -0.72
CA SER A 80 0.31 -16.01 0.58
C SER A 80 1.77 -15.94 1.04
N GLN A 81 2.56 -17.00 0.82
CA GLN A 81 3.98 -17.02 1.16
C GLN A 81 4.79 -16.05 0.29
N PHE A 82 4.47 -15.99 -1.01
CA PHE A 82 5.08 -15.03 -1.92
C PHE A 82 4.69 -13.58 -1.58
N LEU A 83 3.46 -13.32 -1.15
CA LEU A 83 3.04 -11.99 -0.69
C LEU A 83 3.78 -11.57 0.58
N ASP A 84 3.85 -12.43 1.60
CA ASP A 84 4.65 -12.18 2.82
C ASP A 84 6.11 -11.87 2.45
N TRP A 85 6.69 -12.69 1.56
CA TRP A 85 8.07 -12.51 1.13
C TRP A 85 8.29 -11.22 0.32
N CYS A 86 7.42 -10.90 -0.64
CA CYS A 86 7.54 -9.68 -1.45
C CYS A 86 7.42 -8.42 -0.59
N ILE A 87 6.46 -8.38 0.34
CA ILE A 87 6.28 -7.24 1.25
C ILE A 87 7.48 -7.11 2.20
N GLY A 88 7.97 -8.22 2.75
CA GLY A 88 9.20 -8.23 3.54
C GLY A 88 10.40 -7.70 2.74
N TYR A 89 10.53 -8.09 1.47
CA TYR A 89 11.61 -7.62 0.61
C TYR A 89 11.51 -6.12 0.32
N ILE A 90 10.31 -5.61 0.01
CA ILE A 90 10.07 -4.16 -0.16
C ILE A 90 10.49 -3.40 1.10
N PHE A 91 10.13 -3.91 2.28
CA PHE A 91 10.53 -3.32 3.55
C PHE A 91 12.06 -3.24 3.67
N HIS A 92 12.78 -4.34 3.40
CA HIS A 92 14.24 -4.36 3.52
C HIS A 92 14.95 -3.47 2.49
N GLU A 93 14.52 -3.47 1.22
CA GLU A 93 15.10 -2.57 0.22
C GLU A 93 14.82 -1.10 0.57
N THR A 94 13.66 -0.79 1.15
CA THR A 94 13.35 0.57 1.60
C THR A 94 14.20 0.99 2.79
N MET A 95 14.55 0.08 3.70
CA MET A 95 15.54 0.37 4.75
C MET A 95 16.90 0.73 4.15
N LYS A 96 17.35 0.01 3.11
CA LYS A 96 18.60 0.34 2.41
C LYS A 96 18.52 1.71 1.75
N LEU A 97 17.42 1.99 1.04
CA LEU A 97 17.17 3.30 0.42
C LEU A 97 17.20 4.43 1.44
N LYS A 98 16.68 4.21 2.64
CA LYS A 98 16.73 5.21 3.72
C LYS A 98 18.18 5.50 4.11
N GLU A 99 19.01 4.48 4.31
CA GLU A 99 20.44 4.68 4.62
C GLU A 99 21.19 5.35 3.46
N ASP A 100 20.94 4.94 2.21
CA ASP A 100 21.54 5.57 1.03
C ASP A 100 21.13 7.05 0.87
N ALA A 101 19.86 7.37 1.14
CA ALA A 101 19.36 8.74 1.13
C ALA A 101 20.01 9.58 2.25
N TYR A 102 20.21 9.00 3.44
CA TYR A 102 20.96 9.66 4.51
C TYR A 102 22.38 9.99 4.07
N GLN A 103 23.09 9.05 3.45
CA GLN A 103 24.44 9.26 2.96
C GLN A 103 24.51 10.35 1.89
N GLN A 104 23.56 10.34 0.95
CA GLN A 104 23.49 11.33 -0.12
C GLN A 104 23.29 12.75 0.44
N GLN A 105 22.41 12.91 1.43
CA GLN A 105 22.07 14.21 2.00
C GLN A 105 23.15 14.77 2.93
N ASN A 106 23.79 13.91 3.74
CA ASN A 106 24.72 14.37 4.78
C ASN A 106 26.19 14.29 4.35
N TYR A 107 26.62 13.21 3.70
CA TYR A 107 28.02 13.03 3.32
C TYR A 107 28.35 13.62 1.94
N GLY A 108 27.41 13.58 1.00
CA GLY A 108 27.61 14.13 -0.35
C GLY A 108 28.07 15.60 -0.38
N PRO A 109 27.42 16.53 0.35
CA PRO A 109 27.87 17.92 0.45
C PRO A 109 29.24 18.05 1.10
N TRP A 110 29.48 17.34 2.20
CA TRP A 110 30.74 17.40 2.94
C TRP A 110 31.95 16.96 2.09
N PHE A 111 31.81 15.89 1.30
CA PHE A 111 32.88 15.48 0.40
C PHE A 111 33.12 16.48 -0.73
N ARG A 112 32.09 17.15 -1.25
CA ARG A 112 32.27 18.22 -2.23
C ARG A 112 33.05 19.39 -1.63
N GLU A 113 32.73 19.80 -0.41
CA GLU A 113 33.49 20.83 0.30
C GLU A 113 34.95 20.41 0.55
N LEU A 114 35.20 19.14 0.92
CA LEU A 114 36.57 18.64 1.08
C LEU A 114 37.37 18.67 -0.22
N MET A 115 36.73 18.38 -1.36
CA MET A 115 37.38 18.41 -2.66
C MET A 115 37.79 19.83 -3.09
N ASP A 116 37.05 20.85 -2.62
CA ASP A 116 37.31 22.27 -2.94
C ASP A 116 38.32 22.93 -1.97
N ARG A 117 38.69 22.27 -0.88
CA ARG A 117 39.67 22.77 0.10
C ARG A 117 41.09 22.42 -0.34
N GLU A 118 42.04 23.30 -0.08
CA GLU A 118 43.47 22.95 -0.16
C GLU A 118 43.83 22.02 1.01
N LEU A 119 44.07 20.75 0.69
CA LEU A 119 44.51 19.73 1.63
C LEU A 119 45.94 19.27 1.30
N PRO A 120 46.66 18.65 2.24
CA PRO A 120 47.85 17.87 1.93
C PRO A 120 47.56 16.79 0.87
N GLU A 121 48.53 16.45 0.03
CA GLU A 121 48.35 15.53 -1.11
C GLU A 121 47.81 14.15 -0.69
N GLU A 122 48.30 13.62 0.43
CA GLU A 122 47.84 12.33 0.99
C GLU A 122 46.35 12.38 1.38
N GLU A 123 45.92 13.47 2.02
CA GLU A 123 44.51 13.67 2.42
C GLU A 123 43.61 13.89 1.19
N HIS A 124 44.11 14.58 0.15
CA HIS A 124 43.42 14.73 -1.13
C HIS A 124 43.25 13.43 -1.92
N LEU A 125 44.21 12.50 -1.80
CA LEU A 125 44.08 11.19 -2.42
C LEU A 125 42.97 10.37 -1.72
N VAL A 126 43.01 10.34 -0.39
CA VAL A 126 42.01 9.62 0.42
C VAL A 126 40.61 10.21 0.22
N SER A 127 40.45 11.54 0.20
CA SER A 127 39.14 12.18 0.00
C SER A 127 38.52 11.83 -1.35
N ARG A 128 39.33 11.73 -2.42
CA ARG A 128 38.87 11.28 -3.75
C ARG A 128 38.39 9.84 -3.73
N GLU A 129 39.14 8.94 -3.11
CA GLU A 129 38.77 7.52 -3.01
C GLU A 129 37.47 7.32 -2.21
N LEU A 130 37.32 8.00 -1.07
CA LEU A 130 36.11 7.94 -0.27
C LEU A 130 34.90 8.57 -0.99
N PHE A 131 35.10 9.65 -1.75
CA PHE A 131 34.02 10.24 -2.54
C PHE A 131 33.52 9.30 -3.64
N GLN A 132 34.37 8.45 -4.23
CA GLN A 132 33.93 7.43 -5.19
C GLN A 132 32.93 6.45 -4.57
N VAL A 133 33.09 6.10 -3.28
CA VAL A 133 32.12 5.25 -2.56
C VAL A 133 30.76 5.95 -2.45
N VAL A 134 30.74 7.26 -2.20
CA VAL A 134 29.50 8.06 -2.15
C VAL A 134 28.85 8.19 -3.54
N LEU A 135 29.64 8.24 -4.61
CA LEU A 135 29.10 8.22 -5.97
C LEU A 135 28.41 6.89 -6.31
N GLN A 136 28.91 5.77 -5.78
CA GLN A 136 28.28 4.45 -5.91
C GLN A 136 26.91 4.37 -5.23
N THR A 137 26.61 5.25 -4.27
CA THR A 137 25.31 5.31 -3.58
C THR A 137 24.16 5.56 -4.57
N ASN A 138 24.34 6.39 -5.61
CA ASN A 138 23.29 6.63 -6.61
C ASN A 138 23.00 5.39 -7.48
N GLU A 139 24.04 4.64 -7.82
CA GLU A 139 23.89 3.39 -8.56
C GLU A 139 23.21 2.33 -7.70
N SER A 140 23.50 2.32 -6.39
CA SER A 140 22.74 1.53 -5.43
C SER A 140 21.28 1.96 -5.50
N ILE A 141 20.93 3.18 -5.08
CA ILE A 141 19.55 3.69 -5.07
C ILE A 141 18.75 3.28 -6.32
N ARG A 142 19.30 3.44 -7.53
CA ARG A 142 18.65 3.00 -8.78
C ARG A 142 18.26 1.51 -8.78
N ARG A 143 19.16 0.63 -8.34
CA ARG A 143 18.91 -0.82 -8.23
C ARG A 143 17.86 -1.13 -7.17
N GLU A 144 17.96 -0.56 -5.97
CA GLU A 144 16.97 -0.75 -4.92
C GLU A 144 15.57 -0.26 -5.39
N ILE A 145 15.45 0.91 -6.02
CA ILE A 145 14.20 1.42 -6.60
C ILE A 145 13.62 0.43 -7.62
N ALA A 146 14.44 -0.04 -8.56
CA ALA A 146 14.00 -0.99 -9.58
C ALA A 146 13.48 -2.29 -8.97
N ARG A 147 14.13 -2.80 -7.91
CA ARG A 147 13.66 -3.98 -7.17
C ARG A 147 12.34 -3.71 -6.47
N VAL A 148 12.21 -2.58 -5.76
CA VAL A 148 10.97 -2.23 -5.05
C VAL A 148 9.80 -2.14 -6.05
N ARG A 149 9.98 -1.45 -7.18
CA ARG A 149 8.98 -1.38 -8.27
C ARG A 149 8.61 -2.77 -8.80
N PHE A 150 9.60 -3.63 -9.02
CA PHE A 150 9.38 -5.02 -9.44
C PHE A 150 8.51 -5.79 -8.44
N PHE A 151 8.84 -5.72 -7.14
CA PHE A 151 8.08 -6.42 -6.10
C PHE A 151 6.67 -5.85 -5.92
N PHE A 152 6.46 -4.54 -6.01
CA PHE A 152 5.12 -3.97 -6.05
C PHE A 152 4.30 -4.49 -7.23
N GLY A 153 4.91 -4.61 -8.41
CA GLY A 153 4.27 -5.25 -9.57
C GLY A 153 3.85 -6.70 -9.29
N LYS A 154 4.71 -7.50 -8.65
CA LYS A 154 4.36 -8.88 -8.26
C LYS A 154 3.27 -8.93 -7.20
N CYS A 155 3.31 -8.05 -6.21
CA CYS A 155 2.27 -7.94 -5.20
C CYS A 155 0.91 -7.63 -5.85
N ARG A 156 0.82 -6.68 -6.78
CA ARG A 156 -0.47 -6.36 -7.45
C ARG A 156 -1.10 -7.58 -8.13
N ALA A 157 -0.29 -8.34 -8.87
CA ALA A 157 -0.77 -9.57 -9.52
C ALA A 157 -1.21 -10.63 -8.50
N LEU A 158 -0.41 -10.86 -7.45
CA LEU A 158 -0.72 -11.85 -6.41
C LEU A 158 -1.90 -11.44 -5.53
N LEU A 159 -2.08 -10.14 -5.28
CA LEU A 159 -3.19 -9.59 -4.50
C LEU A 159 -4.54 -9.83 -5.18
N ALA A 160 -4.62 -9.71 -6.51
CA ALA A 160 -5.85 -10.03 -7.23
C ALA A 160 -6.28 -11.48 -6.95
N SER A 161 -5.36 -12.44 -7.06
CA SER A 161 -5.66 -13.85 -6.74
C SER A 161 -5.94 -14.06 -5.25
N TYR A 162 -5.21 -13.37 -4.37
CA TYR A 162 -5.41 -13.51 -2.92
C TYR A 162 -6.80 -13.02 -2.47
N LEU A 163 -7.34 -11.99 -3.11
CA LEU A 163 -8.58 -11.34 -2.71
C LEU A 163 -9.85 -11.96 -3.36
N GLU A 164 -9.72 -13.05 -4.11
CA GLU A 164 -10.83 -13.66 -4.87
C GLU A 164 -12.04 -14.06 -3.99
N ASP A 165 -11.79 -14.50 -2.76
CA ASP A 165 -12.83 -14.92 -1.81
C ASP A 165 -13.24 -13.80 -0.83
N GLN A 166 -12.84 -12.55 -1.10
CA GLN A 166 -13.08 -11.41 -0.20
C GLN A 166 -14.29 -10.56 -0.63
N GLY A 167 -15.10 -11.04 -1.58
CA GLY A 167 -16.29 -10.34 -2.09
C GLY A 167 -17.34 -9.99 -1.03
N ASP A 168 -17.44 -10.79 0.03
CA ASP A 168 -18.37 -10.55 1.15
C ASP A 168 -17.71 -9.81 2.33
N ASN A 169 -16.51 -9.23 2.15
CA ASN A 169 -15.85 -8.42 3.17
C ASN A 169 -16.32 -6.94 3.11
N PRO A 170 -17.18 -6.47 4.04
CA PRO A 170 -17.73 -5.12 3.98
C PRO A 170 -16.66 -4.04 4.21
N LEU A 171 -15.62 -4.33 5.01
CA LEU A 171 -14.53 -3.39 5.26
C LEU A 171 -13.67 -3.18 4.01
N LEU A 172 -13.44 -4.25 3.24
CA LEU A 172 -12.77 -4.18 1.94
C LEU A 172 -13.60 -3.39 0.94
N GLY A 173 -14.91 -3.68 0.83
CA GLY A 173 -15.81 -2.92 -0.05
C GLY A 173 -15.84 -1.43 0.27
N ARG A 174 -15.90 -1.08 1.56
CA ARG A 174 -15.80 0.32 2.00
C ARG A 174 -14.47 0.96 1.63
N LEU A 175 -13.34 0.27 1.83
CA LEU A 175 -12.03 0.78 1.41
C LEU A 175 -12.00 1.08 -0.09
N LEU A 176 -12.46 0.13 -0.92
CA LEU A 176 -12.47 0.27 -2.37
C LEU A 176 -13.42 1.39 -2.85
N HIS A 177 -14.49 1.66 -2.11
CA HIS A 177 -15.37 2.81 -2.33
C HIS A 177 -14.73 4.14 -1.91
N ASP A 178 -14.31 4.25 -0.66
CA ASP A 178 -13.85 5.50 -0.05
C ASP A 178 -12.47 5.93 -0.59
N GLN A 179 -11.59 4.96 -0.90
CA GLN A 179 -10.22 5.18 -1.40
C GLN A 179 -10.07 4.77 -2.87
N ASN A 180 -11.16 4.82 -3.65
CA ASN A 180 -11.19 4.35 -5.03
C ASN A 180 -10.08 4.96 -5.90
N ALA A 181 -9.86 6.28 -5.77
CA ALA A 181 -8.85 7.01 -6.53
C ALA A 181 -7.43 6.49 -6.25
N LEU A 182 -7.10 6.24 -4.98
CA LEU A 182 -5.81 5.69 -4.58
C LEU A 182 -5.62 4.27 -5.13
N VAL A 183 -6.61 3.39 -4.96
CA VAL A 183 -6.51 2.01 -5.44
C VAL A 183 -6.41 1.98 -6.97
N ARG A 184 -7.18 2.81 -7.69
CA ARG A 184 -7.05 2.96 -9.15
C ARG A 184 -5.68 3.48 -9.57
N LYS A 185 -5.09 4.44 -8.84
CA LYS A 185 -3.73 4.93 -9.11
C LYS A 185 -2.69 3.82 -9.03
N ILE A 186 -2.76 2.99 -7.98
CA ILE A 186 -1.77 1.94 -7.72
C ILE A 186 -1.94 0.74 -8.65
N PHE A 187 -3.16 0.27 -8.86
CA PHE A 187 -3.42 -0.87 -9.73
C PHE A 187 -3.43 -0.50 -11.23
N GLY A 188 -3.72 0.75 -11.58
CA GLY A 188 -3.69 1.23 -12.96
C GLY A 188 -4.55 0.36 -13.87
N GLN A 189 -3.93 -0.21 -14.91
CA GLN A 189 -4.61 -1.09 -15.87
C GLN A 189 -5.13 -2.40 -15.25
N GLU A 190 -4.54 -2.82 -14.12
CA GLU A 190 -4.90 -4.06 -13.41
C GLU A 190 -6.13 -3.87 -12.50
N TYR A 191 -6.61 -2.63 -12.33
CA TYR A 191 -7.69 -2.32 -11.40
C TYR A 191 -9.00 -3.04 -11.71
N GLU A 192 -9.40 -3.09 -12.99
CA GLU A 192 -10.61 -3.80 -13.39
C GLU A 192 -10.45 -5.33 -13.19
N GLY A 193 -9.23 -5.85 -13.36
CA GLY A 193 -8.89 -7.23 -13.03
C GLY A 193 -8.98 -7.52 -11.53
N LEU A 194 -8.55 -6.59 -10.68
CA LEU A 194 -8.71 -6.67 -9.22
C LEU A 194 -10.19 -6.72 -8.84
N LEU A 195 -11.03 -5.83 -9.38
CA LEU A 195 -12.46 -5.82 -9.06
C LEU A 195 -13.14 -7.12 -9.50
N ARG A 196 -12.83 -7.60 -10.71
CA ARG A 196 -13.35 -8.87 -11.21
C ARG A 196 -12.89 -10.05 -10.36
N ALA A 197 -11.65 -10.04 -9.85
CA ALA A 197 -11.20 -11.09 -8.96
C ALA A 197 -12.03 -11.12 -7.66
N ILE A 198 -12.29 -9.96 -7.06
CA ILE A 198 -13.01 -9.86 -5.77
C ILE A 198 -14.52 -10.13 -5.91
N TYR A 199 -15.14 -9.59 -6.95
CA TYR A 199 -16.61 -9.55 -7.10
C TYR A 199 -17.15 -10.36 -8.28
N GLY A 200 -16.28 -11.03 -9.03
CA GLY A 200 -16.67 -11.78 -10.24
C GLY A 200 -17.34 -10.88 -11.27
N ASP A 201 -18.46 -11.35 -11.80
CA ASP A 201 -19.28 -10.63 -12.79
C ASP A 201 -20.32 -9.69 -12.13
N GLU A 202 -20.25 -9.47 -10.82
CA GLU A 202 -21.16 -8.59 -10.05
C GLU A 202 -20.40 -7.37 -9.45
N PRO A 203 -19.79 -6.49 -10.25
CA PRO A 203 -19.00 -5.36 -9.75
C PRO A 203 -19.79 -4.39 -8.85
N GLU A 204 -21.13 -4.36 -8.96
CA GLU A 204 -22.02 -3.61 -8.08
C GLU A 204 -21.94 -4.06 -6.60
N ALA A 205 -21.47 -5.29 -6.34
CA ALA A 205 -21.31 -5.82 -5.00
C ALA A 205 -20.33 -4.98 -4.15
N LEU A 206 -19.36 -4.31 -4.77
CA LEU A 206 -18.50 -3.32 -4.12
C LEU A 206 -19.32 -2.26 -3.37
N TYR A 207 -20.32 -1.70 -4.05
CA TYR A 207 -21.14 -0.63 -3.50
C TYR A 207 -22.11 -1.15 -2.44
N VAL A 208 -22.61 -2.38 -2.58
CA VAL A 208 -23.42 -3.05 -1.56
C VAL A 208 -22.60 -3.26 -0.29
N MET A 209 -21.38 -3.80 -0.40
CA MET A 209 -20.47 -4.02 0.73
C MET A 209 -20.09 -2.71 1.43
N ALA A 210 -19.80 -1.66 0.65
CA ALA A 210 -19.54 -0.33 1.18
C ALA A 210 -20.75 0.22 1.96
N SER A 211 -21.96 0.14 1.40
CA SER A 211 -23.20 0.58 2.07
C SER A 211 -23.40 -0.12 3.41
N GLN A 212 -23.25 -1.44 3.43
CA GLN A 212 -23.41 -2.24 4.64
C GLN A 212 -22.41 -1.84 5.73
N SER A 213 -21.13 -1.66 5.37
CA SER A 213 -20.09 -1.21 6.30
C SER A 213 -20.37 0.19 6.85
N LEU A 214 -20.74 1.13 5.99
CA LEU A 214 -21.04 2.52 6.36
C LEU A 214 -22.24 2.59 7.30
N ARG A 215 -23.29 1.82 7.01
CA ARG A 215 -24.49 1.71 7.87
C ARG A 215 -24.16 1.12 9.24
N GLN A 216 -23.39 0.04 9.28
CA GLN A 216 -22.94 -0.54 10.56
C GLN A 216 -22.13 0.46 11.38
N GLY A 217 -21.35 1.33 10.73
CA GLY A 217 -20.63 2.43 11.37
C GLY A 217 -21.47 3.68 11.68
N GLY A 218 -22.77 3.69 11.41
CA GLY A 218 -23.67 4.84 11.65
C GLY A 218 -23.65 5.94 10.57
N TRP A 219 -22.89 5.77 9.49
CA TRP A 219 -22.71 6.76 8.42
C TRP A 219 -23.82 6.67 7.36
N MET A 220 -25.07 6.80 7.78
CA MET A 220 -26.23 6.46 6.96
C MET A 220 -26.38 7.26 5.66
N ARG A 221 -25.98 8.54 5.63
CA ARG A 221 -25.98 9.33 4.39
C ARG A 221 -24.99 8.79 3.35
N HIS A 222 -23.81 8.38 3.80
CA HIS A 222 -22.80 7.77 2.92
C HIS A 222 -23.23 6.37 2.48
N ALA A 223 -23.88 5.60 3.38
CA ALA A 223 -24.47 4.32 3.01
C ALA A 223 -25.52 4.48 1.90
N ALA A 224 -26.38 5.51 1.97
CA ALA A 224 -27.37 5.81 0.94
C ALA A 224 -26.72 6.14 -0.41
N GLU A 225 -25.64 6.89 -0.40
CA GLU A 225 -24.89 7.20 -1.62
C GLU A 225 -24.29 5.93 -2.25
N ALA A 226 -23.68 5.06 -1.44
CA ALA A 226 -23.15 3.78 -1.90
C ALA A 226 -24.27 2.88 -2.46
N ALA A 227 -25.39 2.72 -1.74
CA ALA A 227 -26.53 1.95 -2.21
C ALA A 227 -27.13 2.50 -3.52
N ARG A 228 -27.13 3.82 -3.71
CA ARG A 228 -27.53 4.46 -4.97
C ARG A 228 -26.57 4.08 -6.11
N LYS A 229 -25.26 4.14 -5.91
CA LYS A 229 -24.27 3.70 -6.92
C LYS A 229 -24.45 2.22 -7.28
N ALA A 230 -24.74 1.37 -6.29
CA ALA A 230 -25.06 -0.04 -6.52
C ALA A 230 -26.30 -0.20 -7.42
N PHE A 231 -27.36 0.58 -7.15
CA PHE A 231 -28.60 0.57 -7.91
C PHE A 231 -28.44 1.13 -9.33
N GLU A 232 -27.62 2.16 -9.51
CA GLU A 232 -27.27 2.70 -10.83
C GLU A 232 -26.48 1.68 -11.66
N ALA A 233 -25.64 0.87 -11.01
CA ALA A 233 -24.83 -0.16 -11.68
C ALA A 233 -25.66 -1.40 -12.09
N ASN A 234 -26.49 -1.94 -11.20
CA ASN A 234 -27.37 -3.07 -11.53
C ASN A 234 -28.67 -3.05 -10.69
N PRO A 235 -29.75 -2.42 -11.20
CA PRO A 235 -31.01 -2.30 -10.48
C PRO A 235 -31.80 -3.62 -10.39
N ALA A 236 -31.44 -4.64 -11.17
CA ALA A 236 -32.10 -5.94 -11.18
C ALA A 236 -31.49 -6.91 -10.14
N ASN A 237 -30.29 -6.61 -9.60
CA ASN A 237 -29.64 -7.50 -8.65
C ASN A 237 -30.42 -7.53 -7.31
N PRO A 238 -30.82 -8.72 -6.81
CA PRO A 238 -31.55 -8.84 -5.55
C PRO A 238 -30.80 -8.28 -4.33
N ARG A 239 -29.47 -8.41 -4.29
CA ARG A 239 -28.64 -7.86 -3.20
C ARG A 239 -28.70 -6.33 -3.18
N VAL A 240 -28.65 -5.72 -4.36
CA VAL A 240 -28.73 -4.26 -4.56
C VAL A 240 -30.10 -3.72 -4.14
N LEU A 241 -31.18 -4.33 -4.65
CA LEU A 241 -32.55 -3.94 -4.32
C LEU A 241 -32.80 -3.99 -2.80
N ARG A 242 -32.35 -5.06 -2.15
CA ARG A 242 -32.48 -5.24 -0.71
C ARG A 242 -31.75 -4.16 0.07
N GLU A 243 -30.49 -3.88 -0.27
CA GLU A 243 -29.71 -2.86 0.44
C GLU A 243 -30.30 -1.45 0.21
N LYS A 244 -30.74 -1.15 -1.02
CA LYS A 244 -31.42 0.12 -1.33
C LYS A 244 -32.68 0.32 -0.50
N GLN A 245 -33.53 -0.71 -0.38
CA GLN A 245 -34.75 -0.66 0.41
C GLN A 245 -34.47 -0.40 1.91
N ILE A 246 -33.44 -1.06 2.47
CA ILE A 246 -33.04 -0.87 3.87
C ILE A 246 -32.66 0.59 4.13
N VAL A 247 -31.87 1.18 3.23
CA VAL A 247 -31.39 2.56 3.43
C VAL A 247 -32.48 3.59 3.16
N ASP A 248 -33.35 3.37 2.16
CA ASP A 248 -34.47 4.27 1.86
C ASP A 248 -35.47 4.32 3.01
N THR A 249 -35.83 3.17 3.57
CA THR A 249 -36.72 3.09 4.75
C THR A 249 -36.17 3.91 5.91
N TRP A 250 -34.85 3.90 6.11
CA TRP A 250 -34.22 4.73 7.12
C TRP A 250 -34.30 6.23 6.78
N LEU A 251 -34.04 6.61 5.53
CA LEU A 251 -34.11 8.01 5.09
C LEU A 251 -35.51 8.60 5.25
N GLU A 252 -36.55 7.81 4.98
CA GLU A 252 -37.95 8.22 5.16
C GLU A 252 -38.26 8.51 6.63
N ARG A 253 -37.80 7.65 7.56
CA ARG A 253 -38.00 7.84 9.01
C ARG A 253 -37.28 9.06 9.59
N VAL A 254 -36.22 9.53 8.96
CA VAL A 254 -35.48 10.72 9.41
C VAL A 254 -36.10 12.00 8.86
N LYS A 255 -36.89 11.91 7.79
CA LYS A 255 -37.61 13.05 7.20
C LYS A 255 -38.99 13.29 7.82
N SER A 256 -39.59 12.26 8.43
CA SER A 256 -40.83 12.33 9.21
C SER A 256 -40.60 12.85 10.62
#